data_AF-A0A3C0BKD3-F1
#
_entry.id   AF-A0A3C0BKD3-F1
#
_cell.length_a   1.000
_cell.length_b   1.000
_cell.length_c   1.000
_cell.angle_alpha   90.00
_cell.angle_beta   90.00
_cell.angle_gamma   90.00
#
_symmetry.space_group_name_H-M   'P 1'
#
loop_
_entity.id
_entity.type
_entity.pdbx_description
1 polymer ?
#
loop_
_entity_poly.entity_id
_entity_poly.type
_entity_poly.pdbx_seq_one_letter_code
_entity_poly.pdbx_strand_id
1 'polypeptide(L)'
;LSGNILCDGISSMDFVLAANAVYTGAVNSTKDGSVSVTLEKSAVWNVTGDSYLSTLRDTDVSFANIKSNGHTIYYDVTNTDNSALAGKTVTLADGGTLAPYTAEHKPVSVQQND
;
A
#
# COMPACT_ATOMS: atom_id res chain seq x y z
N LEU A 1 -13.92 -3.96 -8.53
CA LEU A 1 -14.40 -3.23 -7.33
C LEU A 1 -13.99 -1.77 -7.46
N SER A 2 -14.83 -0.83 -7.03
CA SER A 2 -14.49 0.60 -7.01
C SER A 2 -14.87 1.22 -5.67
N GLY A 3 -14.04 2.12 -5.16
CA GLY A 3 -14.22 2.78 -3.87
C GLY A 3 -12.93 2.77 -3.06
N ASN A 4 -12.74 3.76 -2.19
CA ASN A 4 -11.56 3.84 -1.35
C ASN A 4 -11.64 2.84 -0.20
N ILE A 5 -10.48 2.31 0.19
CA ILE A 5 -10.32 1.52 1.41
C ILE A 5 -9.79 2.45 2.50
N LEU A 6 -10.50 2.52 3.63
CA LEU A 6 -10.13 3.29 4.80
C LEU A 6 -9.91 2.33 5.96
N CYS A 7 -8.81 2.49 6.70
CA CYS A 7 -8.50 1.72 7.89
C CYS A 7 -8.15 2.70 9.01
N ASP A 8 -8.62 2.43 10.23
CA ASP A 8 -8.29 3.22 11.41
C ASP A 8 -7.10 2.64 12.19
N GLY A 9 -6.66 3.34 13.24
CA GLY A 9 -5.47 3.07 14.05
C GLY A 9 -5.30 1.65 14.59
N ILE A 10 -6.39 0.89 14.71
CA ILE A 10 -6.39 -0.47 15.25
C ILE A 10 -6.73 -1.52 14.19
N SER A 11 -7.10 -1.08 12.99
CA SER A 11 -7.45 -1.94 11.88
C SER A 11 -6.21 -2.51 11.19
N SER A 12 -6.28 -3.81 10.88
CA SER A 12 -5.34 -4.51 10.01
C SER A 12 -6.11 -5.20 8.90
N MET A 13 -5.62 -5.09 7.66
CA MET A 13 -6.26 -5.70 6.51
C MET A 13 -5.22 -6.29 5.55
N ASP A 14 -5.47 -7.54 5.13
CA ASP A 14 -4.76 -8.17 4.02
C ASP A 14 -5.65 -8.15 2.77
N PHE A 15 -5.24 -7.40 1.76
CA PHE A 15 -5.99 -7.24 0.52
C PHE A 15 -5.26 -7.91 -0.66
N VAL A 16 -5.91 -8.93 -1.24
CA VAL A 16 -5.35 -9.70 -2.35
C VAL A 16 -6.16 -9.42 -3.62
N LEU A 17 -5.48 -8.88 -4.63
CA LEU A 17 -5.98 -8.78 -5.99
C LEU A 17 -5.50 -10.00 -6.78
N ALA A 18 -6.36 -11.01 -6.85
CA ALA A 18 -6.12 -12.22 -7.65
C ALA A 18 -6.05 -11.90 -9.15
N ALA A 19 -5.58 -12.86 -9.95
CA ALA A 19 -5.44 -12.73 -11.39
C ALA A 19 -6.73 -12.20 -12.04
N ASN A 20 -6.58 -11.19 -12.90
CA ASN A 20 -7.66 -10.50 -13.62
C ASN A 20 -8.63 -9.70 -12.72
N ALA A 21 -8.39 -9.61 -11.41
CA ALA A 21 -9.14 -8.71 -10.55
C ALA A 21 -8.81 -7.26 -10.92
N VAL A 22 -9.83 -6.40 -10.95
CA VAL A 22 -9.67 -4.97 -11.17
C VAL A 22 -10.21 -4.20 -9.96
N TYR A 23 -9.35 -3.41 -9.33
CA TYR A 23 -9.70 -2.50 -8.26
C TYR A 23 -9.44 -1.06 -8.66
N THR A 24 -10.32 -0.16 -8.26
CA THR A 24 -10.19 1.29 -8.51
C THR A 24 -10.45 2.04 -7.21
N GLY A 25 -9.45 2.74 -6.70
CA GLY A 25 -9.55 3.43 -5.41
C GLY A 25 -8.18 3.66 -4.78
N ALA A 26 -8.14 4.57 -3.81
CA ALA A 26 -7.00 4.73 -2.92
C ALA A 26 -7.09 3.75 -1.74
N VAL A 27 -5.96 3.44 -1.12
CA VAL A 27 -5.88 2.52 0.02
C VAL A 27 -5.21 3.22 1.20
N ASN A 28 -5.94 3.36 2.30
CA ASN A 28 -5.43 3.88 3.57
C ASN A 28 -4.77 5.26 3.43
N SER A 29 -5.41 6.19 2.69
CA SER A 29 -4.84 7.53 2.42
C SER A 29 -4.58 8.37 3.67
N THR A 30 -5.21 8.05 4.80
CA THR A 30 -4.95 8.73 6.08
C THR A 30 -3.77 8.15 6.85
N LYS A 31 -3.23 7.00 6.42
CA LYS A 31 -2.14 6.28 7.10
C LYS A 31 -2.45 5.97 8.58
N ASP A 32 -3.72 5.72 8.88
CA ASP A 32 -4.12 5.42 10.25
C ASP A 32 -3.99 3.92 10.56
N GLY A 33 -4.43 3.04 9.64
CA GLY A 33 -4.35 1.59 9.82
C GLY A 33 -3.16 0.90 9.16
N SER A 34 -3.10 -0.43 9.30
CA SER A 34 -2.14 -1.31 8.62
C SER A 34 -2.80 -2.04 7.46
N VAL A 35 -2.27 -1.88 6.24
CA VAL A 35 -2.81 -2.56 5.06
C VAL A 35 -1.70 -3.22 4.25
N SER A 36 -1.79 -4.55 4.11
CA SER A 36 -0.98 -5.32 3.17
C SER A 36 -1.72 -5.44 1.85
N VAL A 37 -1.07 -5.14 0.72
CA VAL A 37 -1.62 -5.38 -0.62
C VAL A 37 -0.77 -6.40 -1.35
N THR A 38 -1.42 -7.40 -1.94
CA THR A 38 -0.80 -8.36 -2.86
C THR A 38 -1.49 -8.30 -4.22
N LEU A 39 -0.71 -8.14 -5.29
CA LEU A 39 -1.19 -8.18 -6.68
C LEU A 39 -0.64 -9.41 -7.40
N GLU A 40 -1.54 -10.21 -7.95
CA GLU A 40 -1.18 -11.20 -8.96
C GLU A 40 -0.92 -10.52 -10.31
N LYS A 41 -0.08 -11.12 -11.16
CA LYS A 41 0.52 -10.48 -12.33
C LYS A 41 -0.47 -9.87 -13.32
N SER A 42 -1.66 -10.44 -13.46
CA SER A 42 -2.71 -9.91 -14.35
C SER A 42 -3.82 -9.14 -13.63
N ALA A 43 -3.70 -8.93 -12.32
CA ALA A 43 -4.57 -8.00 -11.62
C ALA A 43 -4.35 -6.57 -12.12
N VAL A 44 -5.25 -5.65 -11.80
CA VAL A 44 -5.10 -4.23 -12.08
C VAL A 44 -5.55 -3.43 -10.87
N TRP A 45 -4.68 -2.51 -10.44
CA TRP A 45 -5.05 -1.48 -9.47
C TRP A 45 -5.00 -0.10 -10.14
N ASN A 46 -6.17 0.51 -10.33
CA ASN A 46 -6.31 1.91 -10.72
C ASN A 46 -6.31 2.79 -9.48
N VAL A 47 -5.17 3.40 -9.19
CA VAL A 47 -4.97 4.26 -8.02
C VAL A 47 -5.62 5.61 -8.27
N THR A 48 -6.40 6.10 -7.30
CA THR A 48 -7.14 7.37 -7.40
C THR A 48 -6.68 8.41 -6.40
N GLY A 49 -5.63 8.13 -5.64
CA GLY A 49 -5.09 8.97 -4.59
C GLY A 49 -3.91 8.31 -3.90
N ASP A 50 -3.13 9.11 -3.17
CA ASP A 50 -1.99 8.58 -2.42
C ASP A 50 -2.44 7.52 -1.42
N SER A 51 -1.64 6.46 -1.32
CA SER A 51 -1.99 5.24 -0.59
C SER A 51 -0.85 4.82 0.34
N TYR A 52 -1.16 4.28 1.52
CA TYR A 52 -0.15 3.90 2.51
C TYR A 52 -0.30 2.44 2.92
N LEU A 53 0.74 1.65 2.64
CA LEU A 53 0.74 0.21 2.81
C LEU A 53 1.82 -0.21 3.82
N SER A 54 1.48 -1.12 4.72
CA SER A 54 2.48 -1.81 5.53
C SER A 54 3.28 -2.81 4.69
N THR A 55 2.66 -3.39 3.65
CA THR A 55 3.36 -4.26 2.69
C THR A 55 2.78 -4.11 1.29
N LEU A 56 3.66 -4.05 0.29
CA LEU A 56 3.33 -4.14 -1.13
C LEU A 56 4.03 -5.36 -1.75
N ARG A 57 3.24 -6.37 -2.13
CA ARG A 57 3.72 -7.54 -2.88
C ARG A 57 3.12 -7.51 -4.28
N ASP A 58 3.98 -7.62 -5.29
CA ASP A 58 3.54 -7.73 -6.67
C ASP A 58 4.29 -8.87 -7.36
N THR A 59 3.53 -9.76 -7.99
CA THR A 59 4.12 -10.85 -8.81
C THR A 59 4.47 -10.38 -10.22
N ASP A 60 3.99 -9.21 -10.66
CA ASP A 60 4.56 -8.46 -11.76
C ASP A 60 5.69 -7.55 -11.25
N VAL A 61 6.93 -8.01 -11.39
CA VAL A 61 8.13 -7.26 -10.94
C VAL A 61 8.36 -5.95 -11.69
N SER A 62 7.63 -5.70 -12.78
CA SER A 62 7.65 -4.41 -13.49
C SER A 62 6.64 -3.40 -12.94
N PHE A 63 5.73 -3.84 -12.06
CA PHE A 63 4.60 -3.07 -11.51
C PHE A 63 3.67 -2.49 -12.58
N ALA A 64 3.65 -3.06 -13.80
CA ALA A 64 2.87 -2.54 -14.91
C ALA A 64 1.34 -2.69 -14.70
N ASN A 65 0.93 -3.59 -13.82
CA ASN A 65 -0.43 -3.78 -13.31
C ASN A 65 -0.91 -2.70 -12.34
N ILE A 66 -0.01 -1.85 -11.82
CA ILE A 66 -0.36 -0.68 -11.01
C ILE A 66 -0.49 0.52 -11.96
N LYS A 67 -1.71 1.07 -12.05
CA LYS A 67 -2.01 2.34 -12.74
C LYS A 67 -2.05 3.44 -11.70
N SER A 68 -0.91 4.06 -11.44
CA SER A 68 -0.73 5.07 -10.40
C SER A 68 -1.48 6.37 -10.68
N ASN A 69 -1.73 6.68 -11.95
CA ASN A 69 -2.32 7.96 -12.38
C ASN A 69 -1.60 9.19 -11.78
N GLY A 70 -0.28 9.09 -11.58
CA GLY A 70 0.54 10.16 -11.00
C GLY A 70 0.57 10.20 -9.47
N HIS A 71 -0.13 9.31 -8.78
CA HIS A 71 -0.13 9.22 -7.32
C HIS A 71 1.05 8.45 -6.75
N THR A 72 1.29 8.61 -5.45
CA THR A 72 2.32 7.87 -4.72
C THR A 72 1.70 6.76 -3.87
N ILE A 73 2.25 5.56 -4.00
CA ILE A 73 1.99 4.44 -3.09
C ILE A 73 3.18 4.37 -2.14
N TYR A 74 2.92 4.67 -0.88
CA TYR A 74 3.89 4.58 0.19
C TYR A 74 3.94 3.17 0.77
N TYR A 75 5.13 2.63 0.99
CA TYR A 75 5.34 1.32 1.62
C TYR A 75 6.25 1.45 2.85
N ASP A 76 5.96 0.67 3.90
CA ASP A 76 6.75 0.70 5.13
C ASP A 76 8.13 0.04 4.92
N VAL A 77 9.19 0.84 4.95
CA VAL A 77 10.57 0.37 4.78
C VAL A 77 11.06 -0.49 5.94
N THR A 78 10.42 -0.37 7.11
CA THR A 78 10.78 -1.16 8.29
C THR A 78 10.24 -2.59 8.23
N ASN A 79 9.22 -2.83 7.40
CA ASN A 79 8.68 -4.17 7.19
C ASN A 79 9.56 -4.95 6.18
N THR A 80 10.15 -6.05 6.64
CA THR A 80 11.05 -6.90 5.85
C THR A 80 10.39 -7.52 4.62
N ASP A 81 9.07 -7.60 4.59
CA ASP A 81 8.32 -8.06 3.43
C ASP A 81 8.44 -7.12 2.22
N ASN A 82 8.84 -5.87 2.43
CA ASN A 82 9.13 -4.90 1.36
C ASN A 82 10.60 -4.92 0.90
N SER A 83 11.40 -5.91 1.33
CA SER A 83 12.84 -5.99 1.02
C SER A 83 13.17 -5.96 -0.49
N ALA A 84 12.25 -6.43 -1.34
CA ALA A 84 12.40 -6.37 -2.80
C ALA A 84 12.49 -4.93 -3.35
N LEU A 85 11.93 -3.94 -2.65
CA LEU A 85 11.98 -2.52 -3.02
C LEU A 85 13.26 -1.83 -2.49
N ALA A 86 14.02 -2.50 -1.62
CA ALA A 86 15.31 -2.05 -1.08
C ALA A 86 15.28 -0.63 -0.47
N GLY A 87 14.12 -0.18 0.02
CA GLY A 87 13.94 1.17 0.55
C GLY A 87 14.17 2.28 -0.47
N LYS A 88 13.95 2.02 -1.76
CA LYS A 88 14.12 3.00 -2.84
C LYS A 88 12.77 3.49 -3.36
N THR A 89 12.79 4.73 -3.85
CA THR A 89 11.68 5.24 -4.67
C THR A 89 11.77 4.63 -6.07
N VAL A 90 10.68 4.04 -6.54
CA VAL A 90 10.53 3.49 -7.90
C VAL A 90 9.54 4.36 -8.66
N THR A 91 9.94 4.94 -9.79
CA THR A 91 9.03 5.64 -10.70
C THR A 91 8.29 4.62 -11.57
N LEU A 92 6.97 4.71 -11.59
CA LEU A 92 6.10 3.85 -12.38
C LEU A 92 5.97 4.40 -13.81
N ALA A 93 5.61 3.52 -14.76
CA ALA A 93 5.58 3.84 -16.18
C ALA A 93 4.61 4.99 -16.54
N ASP A 94 3.59 5.22 -15.72
CA ASP A 94 2.60 6.28 -15.87
C ASP A 94 2.86 7.53 -15.00
N GLY A 95 4.06 7.64 -14.41
CA GLY A 95 4.56 8.86 -13.78
C GLY A 95 4.40 8.96 -12.25
N GLY A 96 3.58 8.11 -11.62
CA GLY A 96 3.52 8.02 -10.15
C GLY A 96 4.70 7.24 -9.57
N THR A 97 4.69 7.00 -8.25
CA THR A 97 5.83 6.38 -7.56
C THR A 97 5.44 5.35 -6.51
N LEU A 98 6.31 4.37 -6.29
CA LEU A 98 6.39 3.60 -5.06
C LEU A 98 7.45 4.26 -4.18
N ALA A 99 7.11 4.70 -2.98
CA ALA A 99 8.03 5.44 -2.11
C ALA A 99 8.11 4.84 -0.70
N PRO A 100 9.31 4.69 -0.11
CA PRO A 100 9.44 4.21 1.24
C PRO A 100 8.91 5.25 2.25
N TYR A 101 8.33 4.78 3.34
CA TYR A 101 8.15 5.55 4.57
C TYR A 101 8.60 4.72 5.77
N THR A 102 8.97 5.38 6.86
CA THR A 102 9.23 4.71 8.15
C THR A 102 7.97 4.73 8.99
N ALA A 103 7.41 3.57 9.32
CA ALA A 103 6.31 3.52 10.27
C ALA A 103 6.78 3.98 11.66
N GLU A 104 6.04 4.91 12.26
CA GLU A 104 6.25 5.23 13.66
C GLU A 104 5.71 4.07 14.50
N HIS A 105 6.56 3.41 15.27
CA HIS A 105 6.10 2.59 16.38
C HIS A 105 5.48 3.53 17.41
N LYS A 106 4.18 3.82 17.29
CA LYS A 106 3.47 4.58 18.31
C LYS A 106 3.50 3.72 19.58
N PRO A 107 4.22 4.13 20.66
CA PRO A 107 4.23 3.35 21.88
C PRO A 107 2.79 3.21 22.38
N VAL A 108 2.41 2.00 22.80
CA VAL A 108 1.09 1.76 23.41
C VAL A 108 0.93 2.74 24.54
N SER A 109 0.01 3.69 24.37
CA SER A 109 -0.38 4.60 25.44
C SER A 109 -1.30 3.79 26.35
N VAL A 110 -0.73 3.20 27.41
CA VAL A 110 -1.55 2.58 28.46
C VAL A 110 -2.34 3.73 29.12
N GLN A 111 -3.63 3.85 28.81
CA GLN A 111 -4.52 4.67 29.62
C GLN A 111 -4.61 3.99 30.98
N GLN A 112 -3.80 4.46 31.92
CA GLN A 112 -3.92 4.08 33.31
C GLN A 112 -5.22 4.70 33.81
N ASN A 113 -6.23 3.86 34.02
CA ASN A 113 -7.45 4.26 34.69
C ASN A 113 -7.11 4.41 36.17
N ASP A 114 -7.11 5.65 36.66
CA ASP A 114 -7.05 6.00 38.07
C ASP A 114 -8.33 5.56 38.82
#